data_AF-A0A6L6Q733-F1
#
_entry.id   AF-A0A6L6Q733-F1
#
_cell.length_a   1.000
_cell.length_b   1.000
_cell.length_c   1.000
_cell.angle_alpha   90.00
_cell.angle_beta   90.00
_cell.angle_gamma   90.00
#
_symmetry.space_group_name_H-M   'P 1'
#
loop_
_entity.id
_entity.type
_entity.pdbx_description
1 polymer ?
#
loop_
_entity_poly.entity_id
_entity_poly.type
_entity_poly.pdbx_seq_one_letter_code
_entity_poly.pdbx_strand_id
1 'polypeptide(L)'
;MSDATHEPRDPGAAPAHVELTPRQQQIMELLRAGKVNKEIARELGIGVGTVKQHVVTLFKRLNVRNRTMAVSRGMELAEQRHAEAQVHGDLPAAQPVPTPVPAAGMLERRPCVVLSLGLPADADDAAVRRLHDSLAALACDLDAVFVARRGNAGDLIFGLHQVGERDLLRAIACAQRVFAAFDAGAPALAGAMRGGLTVGIVVASMLRNGGWSGEAIVSTAIAGARELQEQAQAGQLMLGRPVWDVMQAQGIRCDALFGAGQAPGAVAFAALAGMDWQGERVAYPLVGRVTEQKTLERCLRDAADGRGGVLLLEGETGMGKSRLCKALLAQCRQAQGHGVVYSVQQDAGQRDTAAHIIAMFDGSRAMPGAPLAVIVDDFHFLTPQQRLAVLQRGRAAAQAGALVVLSGRHVPETAALLAAHAEGADALPVARLALSRLSGKEIESLVLQVPGAQGMPAVQVQQIVADAAGVPLFAVELARHCHEVGVALPLLVTVIARLDSLRLDRKLLRVAARRSLPPTSAEVAAMLGEPQDAVADAVRRAVASGVLREDGEGRLDFGHPLLRKIIDYLSLE
;
A
#
# COMPACT_ATOMS: atom_id res chain seq x y z
N MET A 1 55.41 53.63 -12.63
CA MET A 1 54.34 54.51 -13.17
C MET A 1 53.56 53.65 -14.12
N SER A 2 52.29 53.28 -13.94
CA SER A 2 51.14 53.69 -13.14
C SER A 2 50.16 52.51 -13.27
N ASP A 3 49.75 51.85 -12.19
CA ASP A 3 48.61 52.17 -11.30
C ASP A 3 47.22 51.87 -11.90
N ALA A 4 46.35 51.37 -11.03
CA ALA A 4 45.17 50.54 -11.26
C ALA A 4 43.90 51.24 -11.75
N THR A 5 42.98 50.46 -12.33
CA THR A 5 41.55 50.47 -11.97
C THR A 5 40.95 49.09 -12.19
N HIS A 6 40.82 48.35 -11.10
CA HIS A 6 39.98 47.17 -10.97
C HIS A 6 38.60 47.66 -10.53
N GLU A 7 37.61 47.67 -11.42
CA GLU A 7 36.22 47.97 -11.04
C GLU A 7 35.61 46.79 -10.26
N PRO A 8 34.93 47.04 -9.13
CA PRO A 8 34.32 45.99 -8.33
C PRO A 8 33.03 45.50 -8.99
N ARG A 9 32.92 44.18 -9.17
CA ARG A 9 31.65 43.53 -9.53
C ARG A 9 30.70 43.62 -8.33
N ASP A 10 29.62 44.37 -8.53
CA ASP A 10 28.52 44.65 -7.61
C ASP A 10 27.95 43.39 -6.91
N PRO A 11 27.92 43.31 -5.57
CA PRO A 11 27.36 42.18 -4.81
C PRO A 11 25.85 42.37 -4.53
N GLY A 12 25.05 42.60 -5.58
CA GLY A 12 23.64 43.01 -5.43
C GLY A 12 22.65 42.52 -6.51
N ALA A 13 22.94 41.46 -7.25
CA ALA A 13 21.97 40.94 -8.22
C ALA A 13 20.90 40.04 -7.56
N ALA A 14 19.65 40.53 -7.55
CA ALA A 14 18.45 39.76 -7.21
C ALA A 14 18.37 38.44 -8.00
N PRO A 15 17.75 37.36 -7.47
CA PRO A 15 17.66 36.08 -8.16
C PRO A 15 16.90 36.25 -9.48
N ALA A 16 17.52 35.84 -10.60
CA ALA A 16 16.92 35.89 -11.93
C ALA A 16 15.54 35.19 -11.94
N HIS A 17 14.49 35.94 -12.27
CA HIS A 17 13.14 35.40 -12.41
C HIS A 17 13.11 34.32 -13.52
N VAL A 18 12.75 33.09 -13.16
CA VAL A 18 12.63 32.00 -14.14
C VAL A 18 11.33 32.17 -14.92
N GLU A 19 11.41 32.79 -16.11
CA GLU A 19 10.26 32.88 -17.01
C GLU A 19 10.00 31.57 -17.77
N LEU A 20 8.86 30.94 -17.47
CA LEU A 20 8.35 29.76 -18.17
C LEU A 20 7.65 30.18 -19.47
N THR A 21 7.84 29.43 -20.55
CA THR A 21 7.07 29.64 -21.80
C THR A 21 5.58 29.36 -21.58
N PRO A 22 4.66 29.88 -22.43
CA PRO A 22 3.23 29.62 -22.29
C PRO A 22 2.90 28.11 -22.23
N ARG A 23 3.60 27.31 -23.04
CA ARG A 23 3.43 25.84 -23.03
C ARG A 23 3.97 25.19 -21.75
N GLN A 24 5.05 25.72 -21.20
CA GLN A 24 5.63 25.27 -19.93
C GLN A 24 4.74 25.66 -18.74
N GLN A 25 4.07 26.81 -18.81
CA GLN A 25 3.09 27.27 -17.80
C GLN A 25 1.86 26.35 -17.79
N GLN A 26 1.27 26.07 -18.96
CA GLN A 26 0.16 25.10 -19.08
C GLN A 26 0.52 23.73 -18.52
N ILE A 27 1.73 23.23 -18.82
CA ILE A 27 2.21 21.96 -18.29
C ILE A 27 2.45 22.05 -16.78
N MET A 28 3.01 23.14 -16.27
CA MET A 28 3.17 23.37 -14.83
C MET A 28 1.83 23.37 -14.08
N GLU A 29 0.80 24.02 -14.62
CA GLU A 29 -0.55 24.03 -14.06
C GLU A 29 -1.14 22.62 -13.98
N LEU A 30 -1.02 21.84 -15.07
CA LEU A 30 -1.51 20.47 -15.08
C LEU A 30 -0.68 19.53 -14.19
N LEU A 31 0.63 19.80 -14.02
CA LEU A 31 1.47 19.09 -13.07
C LEU A 31 1.04 19.37 -11.62
N ARG A 32 0.75 20.64 -11.28
CA ARG A 32 0.20 21.03 -9.96
C ARG A 32 -1.16 20.40 -9.71
N ALA A 33 -1.99 20.29 -10.74
CA ALA A 33 -3.27 19.57 -10.69
C ALA A 33 -3.14 18.03 -10.67
N GLY A 34 -1.93 17.49 -10.43
CA GLY A 34 -1.69 16.06 -10.26
C GLY A 34 -1.76 15.22 -11.55
N LYS A 35 -1.96 15.82 -12.73
CA LYS A 35 -2.24 15.09 -13.98
C LYS A 35 -1.05 14.27 -14.47
N VAL A 36 -1.20 12.98 -14.74
CA VAL A 36 -0.10 12.17 -15.32
C VAL A 36 0.15 12.54 -16.79
N ASN A 37 1.33 12.22 -17.33
CA ASN A 37 1.72 12.65 -18.69
C ASN A 37 0.73 12.24 -19.80
N LYS A 38 0.00 11.13 -19.61
CA LYS A 38 -1.05 10.67 -20.54
C LYS A 38 -2.30 11.56 -20.47
N GLU A 39 -2.62 12.08 -19.30
CA GLU A 39 -3.74 13.00 -19.09
C GLU A 39 -3.40 14.39 -19.61
N ILE A 40 -2.19 14.88 -19.31
CA ILE A 40 -1.67 16.14 -19.86
C ILE A 40 -1.67 16.10 -21.39
N ALA A 41 -1.26 14.99 -21.99
CA ALA A 41 -1.27 14.78 -23.44
C ALA A 41 -2.68 14.92 -24.03
N ARG A 42 -3.67 14.29 -23.38
CA ARG A 42 -5.08 14.37 -23.78
C ARG A 42 -5.65 15.78 -23.62
N GLU A 43 -5.34 16.44 -22.51
CA GLU A 43 -5.88 17.76 -22.17
C GLU A 43 -5.27 18.87 -23.04
N LEU A 44 -4.02 18.71 -23.46
CA LEU A 44 -3.30 19.66 -24.30
C LEU A 44 -3.29 19.31 -25.80
N GLY A 45 -4.00 18.24 -26.20
CA GLY A 45 -4.10 17.79 -27.59
C GLY A 45 -2.76 17.41 -28.25
N ILE A 46 -1.79 16.88 -27.48
CA ILE A 46 -0.44 16.56 -27.97
C ILE A 46 -0.01 15.12 -27.63
N GLY A 47 1.03 14.63 -28.29
CA GLY A 47 1.58 13.31 -28.01
C GLY A 47 2.21 13.18 -26.62
N VAL A 48 2.10 11.99 -26.00
CA VAL A 48 2.73 11.69 -24.70
C VAL A 48 4.26 11.86 -24.73
N GLY A 49 4.90 11.56 -25.87
CA GLY A 49 6.32 11.81 -26.09
C GLY A 49 6.68 13.30 -26.01
N THR A 50 5.84 14.15 -26.58
CA THR A 50 5.98 15.62 -26.55
C THR A 50 5.80 16.17 -25.14
N VAL A 51 4.84 15.65 -24.36
CA VAL A 51 4.69 15.99 -22.94
C VAL A 51 5.94 15.62 -22.16
N LYS A 52 6.50 14.42 -22.35
CA LYS A 52 7.74 14.01 -21.67
C LYS A 52 8.89 14.96 -21.96
N GLN A 53 9.07 15.37 -23.20
CA GLN A 53 10.11 16.35 -23.57
C GLN A 53 9.89 17.70 -22.89
N HIS A 54 8.66 18.21 -22.89
CA HIS A 54 8.35 19.47 -22.20
C HIS A 54 8.57 19.39 -20.69
N VAL A 55 8.21 18.28 -20.04
CA VAL A 55 8.43 18.05 -18.60
C VAL A 55 9.94 18.03 -18.30
N VAL A 56 10.74 17.36 -19.11
CA VAL A 56 12.22 17.35 -18.97
C VAL A 56 12.80 18.75 -19.13
N THR A 57 12.37 19.51 -20.13
CA THR A 57 12.85 20.88 -20.35
C THR A 57 12.37 21.83 -19.25
N LEU A 58 11.16 21.64 -18.74
CA LEU A 58 10.61 22.38 -17.59
C LEU A 58 11.43 22.11 -16.34
N PHE A 59 11.81 20.86 -16.08
CA PHE A 59 12.65 20.48 -14.94
C PHE A 59 14.03 21.13 -15.00
N LYS A 60 14.69 21.06 -16.17
CA LYS A 60 15.96 21.75 -16.41
C LYS A 60 15.86 23.25 -16.15
N ARG A 61 14.78 23.88 -16.61
CA ARG A 61 14.57 25.33 -16.49
C ARG A 61 14.30 25.77 -15.05
N LEU A 62 13.61 24.94 -14.28
CA LEU A 62 13.34 25.17 -12.86
C LEU A 62 14.50 24.74 -11.95
N ASN A 63 15.57 24.16 -12.51
CA ASN A 63 16.67 23.52 -11.79
C ASN A 63 16.19 22.46 -10.78
N VAL A 64 15.19 21.68 -11.17
CA VAL A 64 14.59 20.60 -10.36
C VAL A 64 14.79 19.27 -11.06
N ARG A 65 14.85 18.18 -10.28
CA ARG A 65 15.18 16.85 -10.81
C ARG A 65 13.98 15.94 -10.96
N ASN A 66 12.87 16.24 -10.29
CA ASN A 66 11.68 15.42 -10.32
C ASN A 66 10.40 16.26 -10.28
N ARG A 67 9.29 15.57 -10.55
CA ARG A 67 7.95 16.15 -10.68
C ARG A 67 7.50 16.85 -9.40
N THR A 68 7.76 16.27 -8.25
CA THR A 68 7.36 16.82 -6.94
C THR A 68 8.11 18.12 -6.64
N MET A 69 9.42 18.17 -6.91
CA MET A 69 10.21 19.39 -6.81
C MET A 69 9.75 20.45 -7.80
N ALA A 70 9.38 20.07 -9.02
CA ALA A 70 8.83 21.01 -10.01
C ALA A 70 7.51 21.63 -9.55
N VAL A 71 6.64 20.84 -8.94
CA VAL A 71 5.38 21.29 -8.36
C VAL A 71 5.63 22.21 -7.15
N SER A 72 6.50 21.82 -6.22
CA SER A 72 6.91 22.64 -5.05
C SER A 72 7.51 23.98 -5.48
N ARG A 73 8.51 23.94 -6.39
CA ARG A 73 9.16 25.13 -6.92
C ARG A 73 8.19 25.99 -7.73
N GLY A 74 7.23 25.37 -8.40
CA GLY A 74 6.13 26.06 -9.05
C GLY A 74 5.27 26.84 -8.07
N MET A 75 4.87 26.23 -6.96
CA MET A 75 4.06 26.90 -5.93
C MET A 75 4.79 28.11 -5.33
N GLU A 76 6.07 27.96 -4.99
CA GLU A 76 6.93 29.06 -4.51
C GLU A 76 6.98 30.25 -5.47
N LEU A 77 7.13 29.99 -6.79
CA LEU A 77 7.17 31.04 -7.81
C LEU A 77 5.81 31.72 -8.03
N ALA A 78 4.70 31.03 -7.77
CA ALA A 78 3.36 31.61 -7.86
C ALA A 78 3.06 32.52 -6.66
N GLU A 79 3.46 32.10 -5.46
CA GLU A 79 3.34 32.90 -4.24
C GLU A 79 4.20 34.18 -4.33
N GLN A 80 5.41 34.10 -4.88
CA GLN A 80 6.28 35.26 -5.12
C GLN A 80 5.65 36.28 -6.09
N ARG A 81 5.04 35.81 -7.19
CA ARG A 81 4.34 36.68 -8.14
C ARG A 81 3.10 37.33 -7.55
N HIS A 82 2.38 36.63 -6.68
CA HIS A 82 1.21 37.18 -5.98
C HIS A 82 1.60 38.22 -4.92
N ALA A 83 2.74 38.01 -4.23
CA ALA A 83 3.29 38.98 -3.28
C ALA A 83 3.83 40.24 -3.97
N GLU A 84 4.48 40.11 -5.13
CA GLU A 84 5.01 41.22 -5.92
C GLU A 84 3.88 42.04 -6.60
N ALA A 85 2.81 41.38 -7.07
CA ALA A 85 1.66 42.04 -7.70
C ALA A 85 0.77 42.82 -6.71
N GLN A 86 0.82 42.52 -5.41
CA GLN A 86 0.10 43.28 -4.38
C GLN A 86 0.82 44.58 -3.96
N VAL A 87 2.10 44.75 -4.31
CA VAL A 87 2.93 45.91 -3.94
C VAL A 87 2.93 47.00 -5.02
N HIS A 88 2.67 46.67 -6.28
CA HIS A 88 2.56 47.64 -7.38
C HIS A 88 1.12 47.64 -7.90
N GLY A 89 0.26 48.40 -7.23
CA GLY A 89 -1.13 48.58 -7.65
C GLY A 89 -1.22 49.30 -8.99
N ASP A 90 -1.38 48.55 -10.08
CA ASP A 90 -2.08 48.95 -11.30
C ASP A 90 -2.05 47.79 -12.30
N LEU A 91 -3.20 47.19 -12.63
CA LEU A 91 -3.56 46.56 -13.91
C LEU A 91 -5.02 46.04 -13.87
N PRO A 92 -5.74 46.02 -15.01
CA PRO A 92 -7.20 45.88 -15.06
C PRO A 92 -7.66 44.45 -14.77
N ALA A 93 -8.87 44.33 -14.23
CA ALA A 93 -9.51 43.06 -13.90
C ALA A 93 -9.44 42.08 -15.07
N ALA A 94 -8.60 41.05 -14.93
CA ALA A 94 -8.61 39.91 -15.82
C ALA A 94 -10.01 39.26 -15.73
N GLN A 95 -10.66 39.09 -16.88
CA GLN A 95 -11.91 38.33 -16.94
C GLN A 95 -11.66 36.96 -16.30
N PRO A 96 -12.57 36.47 -15.43
CA PRO A 96 -12.40 35.17 -14.81
C PRO A 96 -12.37 34.13 -15.93
N VAL A 97 -11.17 33.65 -16.27
CA VAL A 97 -11.01 32.36 -16.94
C VAL A 97 -11.75 31.39 -16.04
N PRO A 98 -12.73 30.60 -16.54
CA PRO A 98 -13.45 29.68 -15.69
C PRO A 98 -12.43 28.78 -15.04
N THR A 99 -12.26 28.94 -13.72
CA THR A 99 -11.55 27.98 -12.90
C THR A 99 -12.15 26.64 -13.27
N PRO A 100 -11.37 25.68 -13.81
CA PRO A 100 -11.91 24.34 -13.98
C PRO A 100 -12.42 23.96 -12.59
N VAL A 101 -13.72 23.67 -12.50
CA VAL A 101 -14.35 23.27 -11.24
C VAL A 101 -13.44 22.20 -10.65
N PRO A 102 -12.80 22.43 -9.48
CA PRO A 102 -11.93 21.42 -8.90
C PRO A 102 -12.77 20.16 -8.84
N ALA A 103 -12.26 19.06 -9.39
CA ALA A 103 -12.97 17.79 -9.33
C ALA A 103 -13.14 17.48 -7.85
N ALA A 104 -14.31 17.80 -7.30
CA ALA A 104 -14.49 18.09 -5.88
C ALA A 104 -13.77 17.06 -5.01
N GLY A 105 -12.58 17.44 -4.54
CA GLY A 105 -11.72 16.58 -3.74
C GLY A 105 -12.49 16.19 -2.49
N MET A 106 -12.55 14.91 -2.21
CA MET A 106 -13.30 14.40 -1.09
C MET A 106 -12.37 14.24 0.11
N LEU A 107 -12.67 14.88 1.22
CA LEU A 107 -11.88 14.65 2.44
C LEU A 107 -12.14 13.22 2.95
N GLU A 108 -11.06 12.49 3.21
CA GLU A 108 -11.07 11.12 3.71
C GLU A 108 -10.06 10.99 4.86
N ARG A 109 -10.44 10.25 5.91
CA ARG A 109 -9.49 9.82 6.95
C ARG A 109 -8.66 8.64 6.43
N ARG A 110 -7.34 8.71 6.54
CA ARG A 110 -6.41 7.71 5.99
C ARG A 110 -5.35 7.35 7.00
N PRO A 111 -5.08 6.05 7.25
CA PRO A 111 -3.93 5.66 8.02
C PRO A 111 -2.66 5.91 7.20
N CYS A 112 -1.73 6.66 7.76
CA CYS A 112 -0.44 6.91 7.15
C CYS A 112 0.68 6.60 8.15
N VAL A 113 1.81 6.17 7.60
CA VAL A 113 3.07 6.07 8.35
C VAL A 113 3.83 7.37 8.12
N VAL A 114 4.27 8.02 9.19
CA VAL A 114 5.03 9.26 9.12
C VAL A 114 6.42 9.03 9.72
N LEU A 115 7.43 9.23 8.88
CA LEU A 115 8.84 9.23 9.27
C LEU A 115 9.36 10.68 9.25
N SER A 116 9.89 11.15 10.37
CA SER A 116 10.60 12.42 10.46
C SER A 116 12.07 12.15 10.74
N LEU A 117 12.98 12.73 9.94
CA LEU A 117 14.43 12.64 10.14
C LEU A 117 15.02 14.04 10.25
N GLY A 118 15.93 14.22 11.22
CA GLY A 118 16.66 15.46 11.45
C GLY A 118 18.14 15.24 11.67
N LEU A 119 18.95 16.16 11.17
CA LEU A 119 20.37 16.31 11.48
C LEU A 119 20.55 17.13 12.76
N PRO A 120 21.77 17.24 13.33
CA PRO A 120 22.03 18.18 14.42
C PRO A 120 21.93 19.64 13.95
N ALA A 121 21.69 20.58 14.88
CA ALA A 121 21.39 21.99 14.58
C ALA A 121 22.53 22.75 13.90
N ASP A 122 23.76 22.28 14.08
CA ASP A 122 25.00 22.80 13.50
C ASP A 122 25.35 22.19 12.14
N ALA A 123 24.50 21.30 11.59
CA ALA A 123 24.70 20.75 10.27
C ALA A 123 24.70 21.85 9.19
N ASP A 124 25.71 21.82 8.31
CA ASP A 124 25.83 22.80 7.24
C ASP A 124 24.73 22.63 6.17
N ASP A 125 24.51 23.67 5.38
CA ASP A 125 23.49 23.66 4.33
C ASP A 125 23.73 22.54 3.29
N ALA A 126 24.97 22.08 3.11
CA ALA A 126 25.28 21.00 2.17
C ALA A 126 24.77 19.65 2.68
N ALA A 127 24.92 19.38 3.97
CA ALA A 127 24.38 18.21 4.63
C ALA A 127 22.85 18.23 4.66
N VAL A 128 22.25 19.40 4.95
CA VAL A 128 20.79 19.56 4.91
C VAL A 128 20.25 19.31 3.50
N ARG A 129 20.87 19.90 2.46
CA ARG A 129 20.52 19.62 1.06
C ARG A 129 20.66 18.14 0.71
N ARG A 130 21.73 17.48 1.17
CA ARG A 130 21.92 16.02 0.97
C ARG A 130 20.82 15.20 1.63
N LEU A 131 20.38 15.56 2.84
CA LEU A 131 19.26 14.90 3.51
C LEU A 131 17.97 15.06 2.69
N HIS A 132 17.62 16.29 2.31
CA HIS A 132 16.41 16.57 1.54
C HIS A 132 16.42 15.88 0.17
N ASP A 133 17.54 15.89 -0.53
CA ASP A 133 17.71 15.19 -1.80
C ASP A 133 17.52 13.67 -1.64
N SER A 134 18.07 13.08 -0.57
CA SER A 134 17.93 11.65 -0.27
C SER A 134 16.48 11.28 0.04
N LEU A 135 15.82 12.07 0.89
CA LEU A 135 14.41 11.87 1.24
C LEU A 135 13.51 12.03 0.02
N ALA A 136 13.71 13.06 -0.80
CA ALA A 136 12.92 13.29 -2.01
C ALA A 136 13.09 12.18 -3.06
N ALA A 137 14.31 11.64 -3.21
CA ALA A 137 14.58 10.50 -4.09
C ALA A 137 13.86 9.23 -3.59
N LEU A 138 14.00 8.91 -2.30
CA LEU A 138 13.36 7.74 -1.68
C LEU A 138 11.83 7.85 -1.67
N ALA A 139 11.28 9.06 -1.51
CA ALA A 139 9.85 9.31 -1.58
C ALA A 139 9.27 8.85 -2.92
N CYS A 140 9.97 9.16 -4.02
CA CYS A 140 9.57 8.75 -5.36
C CYS A 140 9.64 7.22 -5.54
N ASP A 141 10.70 6.59 -5.02
CA ASP A 141 10.91 5.14 -5.16
C ASP A 141 9.93 4.31 -4.32
N LEU A 142 9.46 4.86 -3.19
CA LEU A 142 8.68 4.13 -2.19
C LEU A 142 7.21 4.57 -2.11
N ASP A 143 6.73 5.36 -3.07
CA ASP A 143 5.38 5.92 -3.09
C ASP A 143 5.01 6.70 -1.81
N ALA A 144 5.94 7.54 -1.35
CA ALA A 144 5.74 8.43 -0.21
C ALA A 144 5.68 9.90 -0.64
N VAL A 145 5.10 10.74 0.22
CA VAL A 145 5.10 12.19 0.05
C VAL A 145 6.19 12.80 0.92
N PHE A 146 7.10 13.53 0.29
CA PHE A 146 8.13 14.29 0.98
C PHE A 146 7.62 15.69 1.35
N VAL A 147 7.80 16.06 2.61
CA VAL A 147 7.54 17.40 3.13
C VAL A 147 8.85 17.96 3.65
N ALA A 148 9.40 18.94 2.93
CA ALA A 148 10.58 19.66 3.37
C ALA A 148 10.24 20.50 4.62
N ARG A 149 11.09 20.44 5.65
CA ARG A 149 11.00 21.35 6.79
C ARG A 149 12.04 22.45 6.64
N ARG A 150 11.69 23.66 7.08
CA ARG A 150 12.67 24.73 7.27
C ARG A 150 13.66 24.27 8.35
N GLY A 151 14.96 24.39 8.06
CA GLY A 151 16.03 23.91 8.93
C GLY A 151 16.58 22.55 8.49
N ASN A 152 16.97 21.74 9.45
CA ASN A 152 17.83 20.57 9.28
C ASN A 152 17.08 19.22 9.28
N ALA A 153 15.79 19.24 8.97
CA ALA A 153 14.92 18.06 9.05
C ALA A 153 14.00 17.92 7.82
N GLY A 154 13.38 16.75 7.67
CA GLY A 154 12.38 16.48 6.62
C GLY A 154 11.48 15.30 6.98
N ASP A 155 10.27 15.30 6.43
CA ASP A 155 9.27 14.28 6.73
C ASP A 155 8.90 13.47 5.47
N LEU A 156 8.61 12.19 5.66
CA LEU A 156 8.03 11.30 4.66
C LEU A 156 6.71 10.72 5.16
N ILE A 157 5.69 10.79 4.31
CA ILE A 157 4.34 10.28 4.60
C ILE A 157 4.03 9.16 3.62
N PHE A 158 3.91 7.94 4.13
CA PHE A 158 3.53 6.74 3.37
C PHE A 158 2.03 6.47 3.52
N GLY A 159 1.41 5.88 2.51
CA GLY A 159 -0.01 5.50 2.53
C GLY A 159 -0.97 6.57 1.99
N LEU A 160 -0.44 7.75 1.60
CA LEU A 160 -1.27 8.85 1.16
C LEU A 160 -1.86 8.63 -0.24
N HIS A 161 -1.02 8.28 -1.22
CA HIS A 161 -1.49 7.93 -2.56
C HIS A 161 -2.26 6.61 -2.55
N GLN A 162 -1.67 5.57 -1.94
CA GLN A 162 -2.28 4.26 -1.73
C GLN A 162 -1.80 3.70 -0.40
N VAL A 163 -2.73 3.25 0.46
CA VAL A 163 -2.35 2.57 1.70
C VAL A 163 -1.78 1.20 1.36
N GLY A 164 -0.59 0.90 1.90
CA GLY A 164 0.06 -0.40 1.78
C GLY A 164 0.20 -1.08 3.13
N GLU A 165 -0.05 -2.40 3.19
CA GLU A 165 0.22 -3.19 4.39
C GLU A 165 1.72 -3.16 4.78
N ARG A 166 2.61 -2.85 3.83
CA ARG A 166 4.06 -2.79 4.05
C ARG A 166 4.62 -1.37 4.18
N ASP A 167 3.77 -0.35 4.32
CA ASP A 167 4.23 1.05 4.41
C ASP A 167 5.13 1.30 5.62
N LEU A 168 4.88 0.60 6.73
CA LEU A 168 5.76 0.66 7.89
C LEU A 168 7.17 0.14 7.56
N LEU A 169 7.26 -0.99 6.85
CA LEU A 169 8.52 -1.56 6.42
C LEU A 169 9.25 -0.67 5.42
N ARG A 170 8.51 0.00 4.52
CA ARG A 170 9.08 0.99 3.59
C ARG A 170 9.66 2.18 4.32
N ALA A 171 8.98 2.69 5.33
CA ALA A 171 9.46 3.79 6.15
C ALA A 171 10.75 3.42 6.89
N ILE A 172 10.81 2.21 7.45
CA ILE A 172 12.00 1.70 8.14
C ILE A 172 13.16 1.47 7.17
N ALA A 173 12.90 0.88 6.00
CA ALA A 173 13.91 0.72 4.95
C ALA A 173 14.41 2.07 4.44
N CYS A 174 13.56 3.09 4.39
CA CYS A 174 13.95 4.46 4.07
C CYS A 174 14.91 5.03 5.14
N ALA A 175 14.54 4.95 6.42
CA ALA A 175 15.38 5.38 7.54
C ALA A 175 16.77 4.72 7.50
N GLN A 176 16.82 3.40 7.25
CA GLN A 176 18.07 2.65 7.05
C GLN A 176 18.91 3.18 5.90
N ARG A 177 18.31 3.38 4.72
CA ARG A 177 19.02 3.84 3.52
C ARG A 177 19.58 5.25 3.70
N VAL A 178 18.83 6.15 4.33
CA VAL A 178 19.30 7.50 4.65
C VAL A 178 20.47 7.45 5.63
N PHE A 179 20.31 6.72 6.74
CA PHE A 179 21.38 6.60 7.74
C PHE A 179 22.64 6.00 7.13
N ALA A 180 22.55 4.89 6.40
CA ALA A 180 23.71 4.24 5.78
C ALA A 180 24.43 5.15 4.77
N ALA A 181 23.69 5.98 4.02
CA ALA A 181 24.29 6.94 3.10
C ALA A 181 25.06 8.05 3.84
N PHE A 182 24.57 8.51 4.99
CA PHE A 182 25.29 9.44 5.86
C PHE A 182 26.45 8.76 6.58
N ASP A 183 26.30 7.54 7.06
CA ASP A 183 27.36 6.81 7.76
C ASP A 183 28.57 6.58 6.85
N ALA A 184 28.34 6.25 5.57
CA ALA A 184 29.40 6.07 4.59
C ALA A 184 30.15 7.37 4.21
N GLY A 185 29.50 8.54 4.31
CA GLY A 185 30.05 9.81 3.80
C GLY A 185 30.32 10.89 4.86
N ALA A 186 29.68 10.80 6.02
CA ALA A 186 29.75 11.73 7.15
C ALA A 186 29.32 11.03 8.47
N PRO A 187 30.14 10.10 9.01
CA PRO A 187 29.77 9.29 10.18
C PRO A 187 29.37 10.09 11.42
N ALA A 188 30.00 11.26 11.65
CA ALA A 188 29.66 12.13 12.77
C ALA A 188 28.23 12.68 12.67
N LEU A 189 27.80 13.07 11.46
CA LEU A 189 26.43 13.52 11.21
C LEU A 189 25.44 12.36 11.29
N ALA A 190 25.83 11.16 10.84
CA ALA A 190 25.01 9.95 11.00
C ALA A 190 24.78 9.64 12.49
N GLY A 191 25.85 9.61 13.29
CA GLY A 191 25.78 9.38 14.74
C GLY A 191 25.02 10.46 15.51
N ALA A 192 24.84 11.65 14.94
CA ALA A 192 24.05 12.74 15.50
C ALA A 192 22.59 12.80 14.98
N MET A 193 22.26 12.02 13.95
CA MET A 193 20.93 11.99 13.33
C MET A 193 19.87 11.55 14.34
N ARG A 194 18.70 12.18 14.28
CA ARG A 194 17.55 11.85 15.11
C ARG A 194 16.35 11.55 14.23
N GLY A 195 15.53 10.58 14.63
CA GLY A 195 14.32 10.26 13.90
C GLY A 195 13.13 9.99 14.79
N GLY A 196 11.94 10.19 14.24
CA GLY A 196 10.68 9.80 14.84
C GLY A 196 9.83 9.06 13.82
N LEU A 197 9.22 7.95 14.21
CA LEU A 197 8.34 7.14 13.37
C LEU A 197 7.02 6.90 14.09
N THR A 198 5.91 7.22 13.45
CA THR A 198 4.58 6.95 13.99
C THR A 198 3.61 6.48 12.90
N VAL A 199 2.49 5.89 13.32
CA VAL A 199 1.35 5.60 12.45
C VAL A 199 0.15 6.35 13.00
N GLY A 200 -0.62 6.99 12.13
CA GLY A 200 -1.80 7.73 12.57
C GLY A 200 -2.74 8.10 11.44
N ILE A 201 -3.85 8.71 11.83
CA ILE A 201 -4.88 9.13 10.88
C ILE A 201 -4.53 10.52 10.34
N VAL A 202 -4.57 10.61 9.02
CA VAL A 202 -4.40 11.84 8.23
C VAL A 202 -5.73 12.13 7.56
N VAL A 203 -6.15 13.39 7.57
CA VAL A 203 -7.25 13.86 6.72
C VAL A 203 -6.64 14.37 5.43
N ALA A 204 -6.99 13.74 4.31
CA ALA A 204 -6.45 14.06 3.01
C ALA A 204 -7.57 14.31 1.99
N SER A 205 -7.33 15.21 1.05
CA SER A 205 -8.21 15.41 -0.11
C SER A 205 -7.98 14.30 -1.13
N MET A 206 -9.00 13.49 -1.39
CA MET A 206 -8.93 12.31 -2.23
C MET A 206 -9.71 12.47 -3.52
N LEU A 207 -9.21 11.84 -4.57
CA LEU A 207 -9.93 11.68 -5.83
C LEU A 207 -11.09 10.68 -5.63
N ARG A 208 -12.12 10.83 -6.45
CA ARG A 208 -13.35 10.03 -6.40
C ARG A 208 -13.11 8.52 -6.46
N ASN A 209 -12.15 8.06 -7.26
CA ASN A 209 -11.85 6.64 -7.46
C ASN A 209 -10.66 6.16 -6.61
N GLY A 210 -10.32 6.88 -5.54
CA GLY A 210 -9.09 6.68 -4.77
C GLY A 210 -7.88 7.41 -5.37
N GLY A 211 -6.83 7.53 -4.57
CA GLY A 211 -5.66 8.36 -4.87
C GLY A 211 -5.76 9.78 -4.31
N TRP A 212 -4.65 10.33 -3.83
CA TRP A 212 -4.59 11.67 -3.26
C TRP A 212 -4.69 12.76 -4.35
N SER A 213 -5.45 13.83 -4.10
CA SER A 213 -5.64 14.93 -5.06
C SER A 213 -4.47 15.91 -5.10
N GLY A 214 -3.61 15.90 -4.08
CA GLY A 214 -2.46 16.82 -3.98
C GLY A 214 -2.75 18.14 -3.25
N GLU A 215 -3.99 18.39 -2.84
CA GLU A 215 -4.42 19.73 -2.40
C GLU A 215 -4.34 19.94 -0.88
N ALA A 216 -4.82 19.00 -0.06
CA ALA A 216 -4.90 19.16 1.39
C ALA A 216 -4.46 17.91 2.15
N ILE A 217 -3.70 18.14 3.23
CA ILE A 217 -3.31 17.16 4.23
C ILE A 217 -3.35 17.85 5.60
N VAL A 218 -4.12 17.31 6.55
CA VAL A 218 -4.11 17.75 7.94
C VAL A 218 -3.94 16.54 8.83
N SER A 219 -2.96 16.57 9.75
CA SER A 219 -2.74 15.46 10.67
C SER A 219 -1.98 15.82 11.92
N THR A 220 -2.44 15.28 13.05
CA THR A 220 -1.68 15.24 14.31
C THR A 220 -0.56 14.20 14.27
N ALA A 221 -0.63 13.20 13.37
CA ALA A 221 0.43 12.18 13.24
C ALA A 221 1.75 12.79 12.76
N ILE A 222 1.70 13.84 11.92
CA ILE A 222 2.89 14.58 11.49
C ILE A 222 3.53 15.29 12.69
N ALA A 223 2.73 15.98 13.50
CA ALA A 223 3.22 16.62 14.72
C ALA A 223 3.83 15.58 15.68
N GLY A 224 3.13 14.45 15.91
CA GLY A 224 3.62 13.37 16.76
C GLY A 224 4.94 12.76 16.28
N ALA A 225 5.14 12.60 14.96
CA ALA A 225 6.41 12.10 14.43
C ALA A 225 7.57 13.07 14.70
N ARG A 226 7.30 14.38 14.63
CA ARG A 226 8.29 15.43 14.91
C ARG A 226 8.63 15.51 16.39
N GLU A 227 7.63 15.41 17.26
CA GLU A 227 7.83 15.34 18.72
C GLU A 227 8.70 14.13 19.10
N LEU A 228 8.43 12.96 18.52
CA LEU A 228 9.25 11.76 18.71
C LEU A 228 10.69 11.98 18.21
N GLN A 229 10.89 12.66 17.08
CA GLN A 229 12.21 13.00 16.53
C GLN A 229 12.98 13.97 17.44
N GLU A 230 12.30 14.92 18.07
CA GLU A 230 12.90 15.87 19.01
C GLU A 230 13.29 15.19 20.33
N GLN A 231 12.49 14.22 20.80
CA GLN A 231 12.76 13.43 22.00
C GLN A 231 13.88 12.38 21.80
N ALA A 232 14.19 12.01 20.55
CA ALA A 232 15.21 11.01 20.25
C ALA A 232 16.61 11.48 20.65
N GLN A 233 17.44 10.58 21.18
CA GLN A 233 18.87 10.88 21.38
C GLN A 233 19.61 10.83 20.04
N ALA A 234 20.82 11.38 20.02
CA ALA A 234 21.72 11.30 18.86
C ALA A 234 21.91 9.83 18.42
N GLY A 235 21.70 9.57 17.12
CA GLY A 235 21.85 8.25 16.51
C GLY A 235 20.64 7.33 16.68
N GLN A 236 19.50 7.84 17.17
CA GLN A 236 18.32 7.04 17.45
C GLN A 236 17.09 7.43 16.61
N LEU A 237 16.29 6.41 16.30
CA LEU A 237 14.94 6.49 15.77
C LEU A 237 13.95 6.14 16.88
N MET A 238 13.12 7.09 17.29
CA MET A 238 12.07 6.89 18.27
C MET A 238 10.82 6.31 17.62
N LEU A 239 10.34 5.16 18.08
CA LEU A 239 9.14 4.51 17.59
C LEU A 239 7.94 4.89 18.48
N GLY A 240 6.89 5.46 17.87
CA GLY A 240 5.65 5.77 18.57
C GLY A 240 4.85 4.52 18.94
N ARG A 241 4.02 4.60 19.98
CA ARG A 241 3.17 3.47 20.40
C ARG A 241 2.34 2.85 19.26
N PRO A 242 1.70 3.62 18.35
CA PRO A 242 0.95 3.03 17.23
C PRO A 242 1.78 2.17 16.28
N VAL A 243 3.10 2.42 16.18
CA VAL A 243 4.01 1.58 15.38
C VAL A 243 4.09 0.18 15.98
N TRP A 244 4.11 0.07 17.32
CA TRP A 244 4.10 -1.23 18.00
C TRP A 244 2.88 -2.06 17.65
N ASP A 245 1.70 -1.45 17.70
CA ASP A 245 0.44 -2.15 17.53
C ASP A 245 0.36 -2.70 16.10
N VAL A 246 0.83 -1.93 15.11
CA VAL A 246 0.98 -2.39 13.72
C VAL A 246 2.03 -3.49 13.59
N MET A 247 3.19 -3.38 14.26
CA MET A 247 4.24 -4.41 14.22
C MET A 247 3.77 -5.74 14.80
N GLN A 248 3.08 -5.72 15.94
CA GLN A 248 2.49 -6.89 16.57
C GLN A 248 1.42 -7.53 15.67
N ALA A 249 0.56 -6.71 15.06
CA ALA A 249 -0.44 -7.21 14.11
C ALA A 249 0.21 -7.90 12.90
N GLN A 250 1.32 -7.36 12.40
CA GLN A 250 2.11 -7.92 11.29
C GLN A 250 3.04 -9.07 11.72
N GLY A 251 3.18 -9.34 13.02
CA GLY A 251 4.05 -10.37 13.57
C GLY A 251 5.54 -10.08 13.35
N ILE A 252 5.91 -8.80 13.36
CA ILE A 252 7.30 -8.36 13.34
C ILE A 252 7.86 -8.55 14.76
N ARG A 253 8.88 -9.41 14.90
CA ARG A 253 9.49 -9.70 16.21
C ARG A 253 10.61 -8.72 16.49
N CYS A 254 10.51 -7.99 17.60
CA CYS A 254 11.55 -7.06 18.05
C CYS A 254 12.01 -7.33 19.49
N ASP A 255 11.77 -8.54 19.98
CA ASP A 255 12.18 -8.96 21.33
C ASP A 255 13.69 -8.80 21.55
N ALA A 256 14.50 -8.94 20.49
CA ALA A 256 15.94 -8.72 20.53
C ALA A 256 16.35 -7.26 20.78
N LEU A 257 15.46 -6.29 20.59
CA LEU A 257 15.74 -4.87 20.79
C LEU A 257 15.14 -4.29 22.05
N PHE A 258 13.90 -4.63 22.35
CA PHE A 258 13.16 -4.06 23.48
C PHE A 258 13.07 -5.03 24.65
N GLY A 259 13.41 -6.30 24.47
CA GLY A 259 13.07 -7.36 25.41
C GLY A 259 11.65 -7.86 25.20
N ALA A 260 11.42 -9.13 25.54
CA ALA A 260 10.14 -9.80 25.32
C ALA A 260 8.99 -9.05 26.02
N GLY A 261 7.99 -8.63 25.23
CA GLY A 261 6.78 -7.96 25.73
C GLY A 261 6.94 -6.49 26.10
N GLN A 262 8.11 -5.86 25.90
CA GLN A 262 8.27 -4.42 26.10
C GLN A 262 7.79 -3.63 24.87
N ALA A 263 7.22 -2.45 25.13
CA ALA A 263 6.85 -1.52 24.08
C ALA A 263 8.12 -0.99 23.37
N PRO A 264 8.09 -0.79 22.05
CA PRO A 264 9.17 -0.20 21.31
C PRO A 264 9.31 1.26 21.72
N GLY A 265 10.57 1.66 21.88
CA GLY A 265 10.97 3.03 22.19
C GLY A 265 12.03 3.50 21.19
N ALA A 266 13.17 3.95 21.70
CA ALA A 266 14.30 4.35 20.87
C ALA A 266 15.07 3.14 20.32
N VAL A 267 15.40 3.17 19.02
CA VAL A 267 16.26 2.20 18.34
C VAL A 267 17.44 2.91 17.72
N ALA A 268 18.65 2.39 17.90
CA ALA A 268 19.81 2.92 17.18
C ALA A 268 19.64 2.69 15.66
N PHE A 269 19.88 3.72 14.85
CA PHE A 269 19.76 3.57 13.39
C PHE A 269 20.68 2.46 12.84
N ALA A 270 21.88 2.31 13.40
CA ALA A 270 22.83 1.25 13.02
C ALA A 270 22.29 -0.17 13.27
N ALA A 271 21.42 -0.35 14.27
CA ALA A 271 20.80 -1.64 14.56
C ALA A 271 19.72 -2.02 13.53
N LEU A 272 19.25 -1.05 12.72
CA LEU A 272 18.16 -1.30 11.80
C LEU A 272 18.50 -2.33 10.72
N ALA A 273 19.75 -2.37 10.26
CA ALA A 273 20.21 -3.26 9.18
C ALA A 273 20.27 -4.75 9.58
N GLY A 274 20.43 -5.05 10.88
CA GLY A 274 20.51 -6.43 11.38
C GLY A 274 19.17 -7.06 11.74
N MET A 275 18.07 -6.35 11.51
CA MET A 275 16.74 -6.78 11.96
C MET A 275 15.97 -7.60 10.94
N ASP A 276 15.25 -8.60 11.45
CA ASP A 276 14.26 -9.34 10.68
C ASP A 276 12.93 -8.57 10.60
N TRP A 277 12.84 -7.76 9.56
CA TRP A 277 11.64 -7.00 9.19
C TRP A 277 10.67 -7.79 8.32
N GLN A 278 10.92 -9.08 8.06
CA GLN A 278 10.10 -9.84 7.12
C GLN A 278 8.69 -10.10 7.67
N GLY A 279 8.54 -10.11 9.00
CA GLY A 279 7.26 -10.21 9.70
C GLY A 279 6.54 -11.53 9.43
N GLU A 280 6.33 -12.34 10.48
CA GLU A 280 5.44 -13.49 10.38
C GLU A 280 4.26 -13.30 11.33
N ARG A 281 3.08 -12.96 10.79
CA ARG A 281 1.83 -12.89 11.57
C ARG A 281 1.76 -14.10 12.50
N VAL A 282 1.68 -13.83 13.81
CA VAL A 282 1.64 -14.85 14.88
C VAL A 282 0.75 -16.00 14.45
N ALA A 283 1.31 -17.21 14.40
CA ALA A 283 0.58 -18.39 13.96
C ALA A 283 -0.40 -18.82 15.05
N TYR A 284 -1.70 -18.72 14.76
CA TYR A 284 -2.75 -19.37 15.55
C TYR A 284 -3.01 -20.76 14.97
N PRO A 285 -3.44 -21.72 15.79
CA PRO A 285 -3.87 -23.01 15.29
C PRO A 285 -4.89 -22.83 14.15
N LEU A 286 -4.81 -23.68 13.13
CA LEU A 286 -5.80 -23.69 12.08
C LEU A 286 -7.13 -24.18 12.66
N VAL A 287 -8.07 -23.25 12.87
CA VAL A 287 -9.42 -23.58 13.31
C VAL A 287 -10.32 -23.83 12.10
N GLY A 288 -11.08 -24.91 12.17
CA GLY A 288 -11.92 -25.36 11.05
C GLY A 288 -11.08 -25.92 9.90
N ARG A 289 -11.62 -25.83 8.68
CA ARG A 289 -10.94 -26.26 7.44
C ARG A 289 -10.61 -27.74 7.34
N VAL A 290 -11.34 -28.59 8.06
CA VAL A 290 -11.05 -30.03 8.13
C VAL A 290 -11.14 -30.67 6.74
N THR A 291 -12.13 -30.29 5.93
CA THR A 291 -12.33 -30.81 4.58
C THR A 291 -11.21 -30.37 3.63
N GLU A 292 -10.84 -29.09 3.70
CA GLU A 292 -9.77 -28.51 2.87
C GLU A 292 -8.40 -29.10 3.24
N GLN A 293 -8.10 -29.25 4.54
CA GLN A 293 -6.88 -29.91 5.01
C GLN A 293 -6.80 -31.36 4.53
N LYS A 294 -7.87 -32.15 4.68
CA LYS A 294 -7.91 -33.53 4.18
C LYS A 294 -7.68 -33.63 2.67
N THR A 295 -8.19 -32.65 1.92
CA THR A 295 -7.98 -32.58 0.47
C THR A 295 -6.52 -32.34 0.13
N LEU A 296 -5.87 -31.39 0.82
CA LEU A 296 -4.45 -31.08 0.65
C LEU A 296 -3.56 -32.25 1.06
N GLU A 297 -3.85 -32.90 2.18
CA GLU A 297 -3.13 -34.09 2.65
C GLU A 297 -3.22 -35.25 1.65
N ARG A 298 -4.39 -35.46 1.03
CA ARG A 298 -4.55 -36.44 -0.04
C ARG A 298 -3.66 -36.09 -1.23
N CYS A 299 -3.70 -34.85 -1.72
CA CYS A 299 -2.87 -34.41 -2.84
C CYS A 299 -1.37 -34.52 -2.54
N LEU A 300 -0.96 -34.27 -1.30
CA LEU A 300 0.43 -34.41 -0.87
C LEU A 300 0.87 -35.88 -0.87
N ARG A 301 0.01 -36.81 -0.41
CA ARG A 301 0.27 -38.26 -0.50
C ARG A 301 0.36 -38.72 -1.95
N ASP A 302 -0.55 -38.26 -2.81
CA ASP A 302 -0.50 -38.58 -4.24
C ASP A 302 0.83 -38.12 -4.87
N ALA A 303 1.30 -36.93 -4.53
CA ALA A 303 2.60 -36.43 -4.99
C ALA A 303 3.78 -37.27 -4.46
N ALA A 304 3.71 -37.78 -3.22
CA ALA A 304 4.73 -38.69 -2.67
C ALA A 304 4.79 -40.02 -3.46
N ASP A 305 3.64 -40.48 -3.97
CA ASP A 305 3.53 -41.65 -4.86
C ASP A 305 3.92 -41.34 -6.32
N GLY A 306 4.42 -40.12 -6.61
CA GLY A 306 4.76 -39.66 -7.95
C GLY A 306 3.57 -39.20 -8.79
N ARG A 307 2.35 -39.19 -8.23
CA ARG A 307 1.14 -38.64 -8.87
C ARG A 307 0.99 -37.16 -8.52
N GLY A 308 1.72 -36.32 -9.22
CA GLY A 308 1.62 -34.87 -9.04
C GLY A 308 0.29 -34.30 -9.52
N GLY A 309 0.02 -33.05 -9.16
CA GLY A 309 -1.25 -32.38 -9.43
C GLY A 309 -1.14 -30.86 -9.39
N VAL A 310 -2.05 -30.17 -10.09
CA VAL A 310 -2.19 -28.72 -9.97
C VAL A 310 -3.49 -28.42 -9.23
N LEU A 311 -3.37 -27.65 -8.15
CA LEU A 311 -4.48 -27.22 -7.31
C LEU A 311 -4.58 -25.69 -7.30
N LEU A 312 -5.76 -25.17 -7.63
CA LEU A 312 -6.11 -23.77 -7.47
C LEU A 312 -6.82 -23.57 -6.13
N LEU A 313 -6.16 -22.88 -5.19
CA LEU A 313 -6.70 -22.52 -3.88
C LEU A 313 -7.30 -21.11 -3.96
N GLU A 314 -8.63 -21.02 -3.98
CA GLU A 314 -9.35 -19.75 -4.12
C GLU A 314 -10.04 -19.35 -2.81
N GLY A 315 -10.25 -18.05 -2.62
CA GLY A 315 -11.06 -17.56 -1.51
C GLY A 315 -10.98 -16.05 -1.35
N GLU A 316 -11.93 -15.50 -0.58
CA GLU A 316 -11.93 -14.08 -0.21
C GLU A 316 -10.63 -13.68 0.52
N THR A 317 -10.36 -12.38 0.61
CA THR A 317 -9.21 -11.87 1.37
C THR A 317 -9.40 -12.18 2.86
N GLY A 318 -8.34 -12.59 3.55
CA GLY A 318 -8.42 -12.90 4.99
C GLY A 318 -8.97 -14.30 5.34
N MET A 319 -9.29 -15.13 4.34
CA MET A 319 -9.81 -16.49 4.53
C MET A 319 -8.79 -17.53 5.00
N GLY A 320 -7.51 -17.18 5.05
CA GLY A 320 -6.44 -18.05 5.53
C GLY A 320 -5.74 -18.88 4.45
N LYS A 321 -5.82 -18.50 3.17
CA LYS A 321 -5.11 -19.18 2.05
C LYS A 321 -3.61 -19.34 2.32
N SER A 322 -2.90 -18.25 2.58
CA SER A 322 -1.47 -18.28 2.89
C SER A 322 -1.15 -19.10 4.14
N ARG A 323 -2.04 -19.11 5.15
CA ARG A 323 -1.89 -19.98 6.34
C ARG A 323 -2.03 -21.45 5.99
N LEU A 324 -2.97 -21.79 5.13
CA LEU A 324 -3.18 -23.16 4.66
C LEU A 324 -1.99 -23.63 3.79
N CYS A 325 -1.44 -22.75 2.95
CA CYS A 325 -0.19 -23.00 2.22
C CYS A 325 0.98 -23.27 3.17
N LYS A 326 1.16 -22.45 4.23
CA LYS A 326 2.21 -22.69 5.24
C LYS A 326 2.00 -24.02 5.97
N ALA A 327 0.76 -24.38 6.30
CA ALA A 327 0.46 -25.66 6.94
C ALA A 327 0.78 -26.85 6.00
N LEU A 328 0.47 -26.74 4.71
CA LEU A 328 0.86 -27.73 3.70
C LEU A 328 2.38 -27.89 3.64
N LEU A 329 3.16 -26.80 3.67
CA LEU A 329 4.62 -26.89 3.70
C LEU A 329 5.13 -27.60 4.96
N ALA A 330 4.52 -27.34 6.12
CA ALA A 330 4.85 -28.03 7.36
C ALA A 330 4.55 -29.53 7.26
N GLN A 331 3.39 -29.92 6.73
CA GLN A 331 3.02 -31.32 6.47
C GLN A 331 3.97 -31.99 5.46
N CYS A 332 4.36 -31.27 4.41
CA CYS A 332 5.33 -31.75 3.41
C CYS A 332 6.67 -32.08 4.07
N ARG A 333 7.19 -31.20 4.94
CA ARG A 333 8.42 -31.46 5.70
C ARG A 333 8.28 -32.63 6.68
N GLN A 334 7.12 -32.76 7.35
CA GLN A 334 6.85 -33.90 8.24
C GLN A 334 6.86 -35.23 7.48
N ALA A 335 6.42 -35.23 6.22
CA ALA A 335 6.50 -36.36 5.31
C ALA A 335 7.89 -36.54 4.66
N GLN A 336 8.95 -35.95 5.22
CA GLN A 336 10.33 -35.98 4.68
C GLN A 336 10.44 -35.41 3.24
N GLY A 337 9.45 -34.62 2.82
CA GLY A 337 9.39 -33.97 1.51
C GLY A 337 10.05 -32.60 1.47
N HIS A 338 10.03 -31.99 0.28
CA HIS A 338 10.53 -30.66 0.05
C HIS A 338 9.41 -29.71 -0.39
N GLY A 339 9.35 -28.53 0.21
CA GLY A 339 8.33 -27.54 -0.06
C GLY A 339 8.92 -26.17 -0.35
N VAL A 340 8.53 -25.56 -1.47
CA VAL A 340 8.97 -24.22 -1.87
C VAL A 340 7.74 -23.32 -2.04
N VAL A 341 7.86 -22.06 -1.63
CA VAL A 341 6.79 -21.07 -1.78
C VAL A 341 7.35 -19.77 -2.34
N TYR A 342 6.61 -19.19 -3.28
CA TYR A 342 6.83 -17.85 -3.80
C TYR A 342 5.56 -17.02 -3.63
N SER A 343 5.64 -15.91 -2.89
CA SER A 343 4.52 -14.98 -2.72
C SER A 343 4.64 -13.81 -3.68
N VAL A 344 3.73 -13.72 -4.66
CA VAL A 344 3.71 -12.66 -5.66
C VAL A 344 3.43 -11.32 -5.00
N GLN A 345 4.33 -10.35 -5.19
CA GLN A 345 4.18 -8.98 -4.65
C GLN A 345 3.50 -8.06 -5.68
N GLN A 346 2.60 -7.20 -5.21
CA GLN A 346 1.84 -6.26 -6.04
C GLN A 346 2.69 -5.08 -6.57
N ASP A 347 3.78 -4.70 -5.87
CA ASP A 347 4.53 -3.46 -6.12
C ASP A 347 5.86 -3.63 -6.88
N ALA A 348 6.17 -4.82 -7.36
CA ALA A 348 7.35 -4.98 -8.20
C ALA A 348 7.04 -4.44 -9.60
N GLY A 349 7.72 -3.36 -10.00
CA GLY A 349 7.84 -2.95 -11.40
C GLY A 349 8.17 -4.17 -12.26
N GLN A 350 7.12 -4.71 -12.89
CA GLN A 350 7.11 -6.04 -13.50
C GLN A 350 8.03 -6.06 -14.71
N ARG A 351 9.18 -6.73 -14.59
CA ARG A 351 9.80 -7.45 -15.72
C ARG A 351 10.13 -8.91 -15.39
N ASP A 352 10.50 -9.26 -14.15
CA ASP A 352 11.07 -10.60 -13.86
C ASP A 352 10.29 -11.52 -12.90
N THR A 353 9.08 -11.16 -12.43
CA THR A 353 8.35 -11.96 -11.43
C THR A 353 8.00 -13.37 -11.92
N ALA A 354 7.52 -13.52 -13.16
CA ALA A 354 7.19 -14.83 -13.72
C ALA A 354 8.45 -15.67 -14.01
N ALA A 355 9.55 -15.03 -14.41
CA ALA A 355 10.82 -15.71 -14.67
C ALA A 355 11.38 -16.36 -13.40
N HIS A 356 11.33 -15.66 -12.26
CA HIS A 356 11.73 -16.24 -10.97
C HIS A 356 10.85 -17.42 -10.55
N ILE A 357 9.54 -17.34 -10.76
CA ILE A 357 8.62 -18.45 -10.46
C ILE A 357 8.91 -19.65 -11.36
N ILE A 358 9.19 -19.42 -12.66
CA ILE A 358 9.55 -20.48 -13.61
C ILE A 358 10.88 -21.13 -13.20
N ALA A 359 11.90 -20.32 -12.86
CA ALA A 359 13.18 -20.84 -12.36
C ALA A 359 13.01 -21.65 -11.06
N MET A 360 12.09 -21.25 -10.17
CA MET A 360 11.73 -22.02 -8.99
C MET A 360 11.15 -23.39 -9.35
N PHE A 361 10.27 -23.48 -10.36
CA PHE A 361 9.79 -24.78 -10.87
C PHE A 361 10.94 -25.61 -11.44
N ASP A 362 11.83 -25.00 -12.22
CA ASP A 362 12.96 -25.69 -12.87
C ASP A 362 13.97 -26.26 -11.88
N GLY A 363 14.20 -25.55 -10.77
CA GLY A 363 15.07 -25.98 -9.69
C GLY A 363 14.46 -27.03 -8.75
N SER A 364 13.14 -27.25 -8.83
CA SER A 364 12.42 -28.16 -7.93
C SER A 364 12.23 -29.53 -8.58
N ARG A 365 12.76 -30.59 -7.97
CA ARG A 365 12.62 -31.97 -8.47
C ARG A 365 12.00 -32.89 -7.44
N ALA A 366 10.99 -33.66 -7.86
CA ALA A 366 10.38 -34.68 -7.02
C ALA A 366 11.34 -35.86 -6.82
N MET A 367 11.34 -36.43 -5.62
CA MET A 367 12.13 -37.59 -5.26
C MET A 367 11.18 -38.76 -4.93
N PRO A 368 11.52 -40.00 -5.30
CA PRO A 368 10.67 -41.15 -4.99
C PRO A 368 10.40 -41.26 -3.48
N GLY A 369 9.12 -41.36 -3.10
CA GLY A 369 8.71 -41.51 -1.70
C GLY A 369 8.77 -40.24 -0.85
N ALA A 370 9.16 -39.10 -1.42
CA ALA A 370 9.22 -37.81 -0.73
C ALA A 370 8.43 -36.75 -1.53
N PRO A 371 7.33 -36.19 -0.98
CA PRO A 371 6.50 -35.27 -1.75
C PRO A 371 7.22 -33.96 -2.04
N LEU A 372 7.03 -33.42 -3.24
CA LEU A 372 7.42 -32.06 -3.60
C LEU A 372 6.18 -31.16 -3.66
N ALA A 373 6.14 -30.10 -2.85
CA ALA A 373 5.11 -29.07 -2.91
C ALA A 373 5.70 -27.75 -3.44
N VAL A 374 5.14 -27.21 -4.53
CA VAL A 374 5.53 -25.91 -5.08
C VAL A 374 4.34 -24.96 -5.04
N ILE A 375 4.45 -23.89 -4.26
CA ILE A 375 3.35 -22.97 -3.98
C ILE A 375 3.65 -21.62 -4.62
N VAL A 376 2.70 -21.12 -5.41
CA VAL A 376 2.67 -19.72 -5.88
C VAL A 376 1.51 -19.02 -5.16
N ASP A 377 1.83 -18.27 -4.12
CA ASP A 377 0.85 -17.51 -3.36
C ASP A 377 0.57 -16.15 -4.05
N ASP A 378 -0.67 -15.70 -3.90
CA ASP A 378 -1.19 -14.51 -4.58
C ASP A 378 -1.01 -14.48 -6.11
N PHE A 379 -1.14 -15.65 -6.75
CA PHE A 379 -1.06 -15.87 -8.20
C PHE A 379 -1.90 -14.89 -9.06
N HIS A 380 -3.00 -14.38 -8.51
CA HIS A 380 -3.87 -13.40 -9.15
C HIS A 380 -3.23 -12.03 -9.45
N PHE A 381 -2.10 -11.68 -8.83
CA PHE A 381 -1.38 -10.44 -9.13
C PHE A 381 -0.55 -10.50 -10.43
N LEU A 382 -0.34 -11.68 -10.99
CA LEU A 382 0.33 -11.85 -12.27
C LEU A 382 -0.58 -11.40 -13.44
N THR A 383 0.02 -10.85 -14.49
CA THR A 383 -0.72 -10.51 -15.72
C THR A 383 -1.32 -11.78 -16.35
N PRO A 384 -2.35 -11.69 -17.20
CA PRO A 384 -2.90 -12.86 -17.90
C PRO A 384 -1.84 -13.71 -18.62
N GLN A 385 -0.88 -13.06 -19.30
CA GLN A 385 0.22 -13.74 -20.00
C GLN A 385 1.18 -14.43 -19.02
N GLN A 386 1.52 -13.78 -17.90
CA GLN A 386 2.38 -14.37 -16.87
C GLN A 386 1.69 -15.56 -16.18
N ARG A 387 0.39 -15.44 -15.88
CA ARG A 387 -0.41 -16.54 -15.31
C ARG A 387 -0.40 -17.76 -16.22
N LEU A 388 -0.53 -17.56 -17.54
CA LEU A 388 -0.48 -18.66 -18.50
C LEU A 388 0.88 -19.38 -18.48
N ALA A 389 1.98 -18.62 -18.55
CA ALA A 389 3.32 -19.19 -18.55
C ALA A 389 3.63 -19.97 -17.26
N VAL A 390 3.28 -19.39 -16.11
CA VAL A 390 3.43 -20.03 -14.79
C VAL A 390 2.57 -21.29 -14.68
N LEU A 391 1.33 -21.27 -15.19
CA LEU A 391 0.45 -22.44 -15.21
C LEU A 391 1.01 -23.57 -16.09
N GLN A 392 1.47 -23.26 -17.30
CA GLN A 392 2.06 -24.23 -18.21
C GLN A 392 3.28 -24.90 -17.58
N ARG A 393 4.15 -24.12 -16.93
CA ARG A 393 5.31 -24.69 -16.23
C ARG A 393 4.91 -25.49 -14.99
N GLY A 394 3.92 -25.01 -14.23
CA GLY A 394 3.36 -25.75 -13.10
C GLY A 394 2.79 -27.11 -13.52
N ARG A 395 2.10 -27.19 -14.65
CA ARG A 395 1.62 -28.48 -15.20
C ARG A 395 2.75 -29.43 -15.53
N ALA A 396 3.83 -28.94 -16.14
CA ALA A 396 5.01 -29.77 -16.41
C ALA A 396 5.67 -30.28 -15.12
N ALA A 397 5.78 -29.43 -14.09
CA ALA A 397 6.28 -29.86 -12.77
C ALA A 397 5.35 -30.89 -12.11
N ALA A 398 4.04 -30.73 -12.25
CA ALA A 398 3.06 -31.66 -11.73
C ALA A 398 3.07 -33.01 -12.47
N GLN A 399 3.25 -33.03 -13.79
CA GLN A 399 3.50 -34.25 -14.57
C GLN A 399 4.80 -34.96 -14.13
N ALA A 400 5.77 -34.21 -13.62
CA ALA A 400 7.00 -34.75 -13.02
C ALA A 400 6.85 -35.16 -11.53
N GLY A 401 5.62 -35.19 -10.99
CA GLY A 401 5.32 -35.68 -9.65
C GLY A 401 5.13 -34.61 -8.57
N ALA A 402 5.21 -33.31 -8.90
CA ALA A 402 5.02 -32.24 -7.92
C ALA A 402 3.54 -31.96 -7.60
N LEU A 403 3.23 -31.59 -6.36
CA LEU A 403 2.00 -30.87 -6.01
C LEU A 403 2.22 -29.38 -6.22
N VAL A 404 1.58 -28.81 -7.24
CA VAL A 404 1.61 -27.37 -7.52
C VAL A 404 0.36 -26.72 -6.96
N VAL A 405 0.52 -25.74 -6.07
CA VAL A 405 -0.59 -24.97 -5.51
C VAL A 405 -0.52 -23.53 -5.99
N LEU A 406 -1.53 -23.08 -6.72
CA LEU A 406 -1.71 -21.69 -7.12
C LEU A 406 -2.78 -21.07 -6.20
N SER A 407 -2.39 -20.16 -5.33
CA SER A 407 -3.30 -19.52 -4.36
C SER A 407 -3.68 -18.11 -4.83
N GLY A 408 -4.94 -17.71 -4.67
CA GLY A 408 -5.38 -16.38 -5.06
C GLY A 408 -6.85 -16.07 -4.82
N ARG A 409 -7.30 -14.96 -5.40
CA ARG A 409 -8.72 -14.63 -5.48
C ARG A 409 -9.33 -15.31 -6.69
N HIS A 410 -10.65 -15.51 -6.64
CA HIS A 410 -11.39 -15.90 -7.84
C HIS A 410 -11.34 -14.76 -8.85
N VAL A 411 -10.79 -15.03 -10.03
CA VAL A 411 -10.67 -14.08 -11.14
C VAL A 411 -11.30 -14.74 -12.38
N PRO A 412 -12.39 -14.19 -12.94
CA PRO A 412 -13.08 -14.79 -14.09
C PRO A 412 -12.14 -15.08 -15.27
N GLU A 413 -11.17 -14.21 -15.51
CA GLU A 413 -10.15 -14.36 -16.55
C GLU A 413 -9.24 -15.56 -16.28
N THR A 414 -8.93 -15.88 -15.01
CA THR A 414 -8.23 -17.13 -14.66
C THR A 414 -9.10 -18.33 -14.95
N ALA A 415 -10.40 -18.27 -14.63
CA ALA A 415 -11.31 -19.37 -14.93
C ALA A 415 -11.45 -19.62 -16.43
N ALA A 416 -11.58 -18.56 -17.23
CA ALA A 416 -11.62 -18.62 -18.69
C ALA A 416 -10.30 -19.16 -19.27
N LEU A 417 -9.16 -18.70 -18.76
CA LEU A 417 -7.83 -19.20 -19.15
C LEU A 417 -7.71 -20.70 -18.87
N LEU A 418 -8.15 -21.16 -17.70
CA LEU A 418 -8.15 -22.58 -17.34
C LEU A 418 -9.05 -23.41 -18.26
N ALA A 419 -10.23 -22.92 -18.59
CA ALA A 419 -11.16 -23.59 -19.50
C ALA A 419 -10.59 -23.67 -20.92
N ALA A 420 -10.06 -22.57 -21.45
CA ALA A 420 -9.47 -22.50 -22.79
C ALA A 420 -8.23 -23.40 -22.95
N HIS A 421 -7.55 -23.73 -21.85
CA HIS A 421 -6.38 -24.62 -21.83
C HIS A 421 -6.67 -25.94 -21.12
N ALA A 422 -7.94 -26.34 -21.01
CA ALA A 422 -8.34 -27.65 -20.50
C ALA A 422 -8.35 -28.73 -21.60
N GLU A 423 -8.32 -28.34 -22.87
CA GLU A 423 -8.52 -29.24 -24.01
C GLU A 423 -7.21 -29.89 -24.49
N GLY A 424 -7.19 -31.22 -24.50
CA GLY A 424 -6.09 -32.09 -24.92
C GLY A 424 -6.06 -33.38 -24.10
N ALA A 425 -5.91 -34.54 -24.74
CA ALA A 425 -5.99 -35.86 -24.09
C ALA A 425 -4.96 -36.09 -22.96
N ASP A 426 -3.87 -35.31 -22.94
CA ASP A 426 -2.77 -35.39 -21.96
C ASP A 426 -2.71 -34.19 -20.99
N ALA A 427 -3.71 -33.28 -21.02
CA ALA A 427 -3.70 -32.09 -20.18
C ALA A 427 -4.03 -32.45 -18.71
N LEU A 428 -3.06 -32.33 -17.81
CA LEU A 428 -3.26 -32.53 -16.39
C LEU A 428 -4.35 -31.57 -15.86
N PRO A 429 -5.44 -32.08 -15.26
CA PRO A 429 -6.55 -31.24 -14.80
C PRO A 429 -6.11 -30.37 -13.63
N VAL A 430 -6.72 -29.18 -13.54
CA VAL A 430 -6.51 -28.25 -12.42
C VAL A 430 -7.67 -28.41 -11.45
N ALA A 431 -7.40 -29.04 -10.31
CA ALA A 431 -8.37 -29.16 -9.22
C ALA A 431 -8.63 -27.77 -8.60
N ARG A 432 -9.86 -27.53 -8.15
CA ARG A 432 -10.23 -26.28 -7.47
C ARG A 432 -10.61 -26.55 -6.03
N LEU A 433 -10.07 -25.76 -5.12
CA LEU A 433 -10.41 -25.76 -3.70
C LEU A 433 -10.77 -24.33 -3.30
N ALA A 434 -12.07 -24.08 -3.12
CA ALA A 434 -12.58 -22.77 -2.72
C ALA A 434 -12.81 -22.73 -1.20
N LEU A 435 -12.23 -21.75 -0.52
CA LEU A 435 -12.42 -21.52 0.91
C LEU A 435 -13.75 -20.82 1.18
N SER A 436 -14.65 -21.49 1.90
CA SER A 436 -15.92 -20.95 2.39
C SER A 436 -15.73 -20.10 3.67
N ARG A 437 -16.70 -19.28 4.05
CA ARG A 437 -16.67 -18.60 5.36
C ARG A 437 -16.74 -19.61 6.50
N LEU A 438 -15.98 -19.36 7.57
CA LEU A 438 -16.05 -20.18 8.79
C LEU A 438 -17.41 -20.00 9.46
N SER A 439 -17.89 -21.06 10.09
CA SER A 439 -19.08 -21.02 10.93
C SER A 439 -18.86 -20.16 12.18
N GLY A 440 -19.96 -19.71 12.80
CA GLY A 440 -19.88 -18.92 14.05
C GLY A 440 -19.11 -19.65 15.15
N LYS A 441 -19.29 -20.98 15.28
CA LYS A 441 -18.57 -21.82 16.26
C LYS A 441 -17.07 -21.89 15.98
N GLU A 442 -16.68 -21.97 14.71
CA GLU A 442 -15.27 -21.97 14.32
C GLU A 442 -14.63 -20.59 14.55
N ILE A 443 -15.36 -19.50 14.30
CA ILE A 443 -14.89 -18.15 14.61
C ILE A 443 -14.75 -17.96 16.12
N GLU A 444 -15.73 -18.38 16.92
CA GLU A 444 -15.69 -18.33 18.37
C GLU A 444 -14.47 -19.08 18.93
N SER A 445 -14.24 -20.31 18.44
CA SER A 445 -13.06 -21.11 18.80
C SER A 445 -11.74 -20.42 18.42
N LEU A 446 -11.70 -19.76 17.25
CA LEU A 446 -10.53 -18.99 16.82
C LEU A 446 -10.28 -17.76 17.72
N VAL A 447 -11.34 -17.02 18.08
CA VAL A 447 -11.26 -15.84 18.95
C VAL A 447 -10.70 -16.21 20.32
N LEU A 448 -11.19 -17.29 20.92
CA LEU A 448 -10.74 -17.74 22.25
C LEU A 448 -9.28 -18.22 22.28
N GLN A 449 -8.69 -18.51 21.11
CA GLN A 449 -7.27 -18.87 20.98
C GLN A 449 -6.36 -17.65 20.79
N VAL A 450 -6.91 -16.45 20.62
CA VAL A 450 -6.12 -15.23 20.52
C VAL A 450 -5.57 -14.85 21.91
N PRO A 451 -4.24 -14.64 22.06
CA PRO A 451 -3.64 -14.18 23.30
C PRO A 451 -4.30 -12.88 23.78
N GLY A 452 -4.62 -12.82 25.07
CA GLY A 452 -5.34 -11.68 25.66
C GLY A 452 -6.86 -11.76 25.53
N ALA A 453 -7.42 -12.63 24.67
CA ALA A 453 -8.86 -12.86 24.60
C ALA A 453 -9.38 -13.88 25.64
N GLN A 454 -8.47 -14.48 26.42
CA GLN A 454 -8.77 -15.44 27.47
C GLN A 454 -9.54 -14.75 28.61
N GLY A 455 -10.79 -15.15 28.84
CA GLY A 455 -11.67 -14.53 29.84
C GLY A 455 -12.54 -13.38 29.30
N MET A 456 -12.55 -13.17 27.97
CA MET A 456 -13.45 -12.20 27.34
C MET A 456 -14.93 -12.54 27.63
N PRO A 457 -15.77 -11.56 28.00
CA PRO A 457 -17.21 -11.79 28.20
C PRO A 457 -17.87 -12.40 26.96
N ALA A 458 -18.76 -13.38 27.16
CA ALA A 458 -19.42 -14.08 26.06
C ALA A 458 -20.15 -13.12 25.10
N VAL A 459 -20.75 -12.04 25.61
CA VAL A 459 -21.40 -11.01 24.78
C VAL A 459 -20.42 -10.35 23.81
N GLN A 460 -19.20 -10.05 24.26
CA GLN A 460 -18.16 -9.45 23.44
C GLN A 460 -17.64 -10.43 22.38
N VAL A 461 -17.48 -11.71 22.75
CA VAL A 461 -17.11 -12.77 21.80
C VAL A 461 -18.17 -12.91 20.70
N GLN A 462 -19.46 -12.93 21.07
CA GLN A 462 -20.55 -13.02 20.09
C GLN A 462 -20.62 -11.78 19.18
N GLN A 463 -20.32 -10.59 19.71
CA GLN A 463 -20.20 -9.38 18.89
C GLN A 463 -19.07 -9.50 17.86
N ILE A 464 -17.90 -10.03 18.26
CA ILE A 464 -16.78 -10.28 17.35
C ILE A 464 -17.15 -11.34 16.30
N VAL A 465 -17.84 -12.42 16.69
CA VAL A 465 -18.30 -13.46 15.77
C VAL A 465 -19.22 -12.87 14.70
N ALA A 466 -20.17 -12.03 15.10
CA ALA A 466 -21.07 -11.34 14.19
C ALA A 466 -20.32 -10.36 13.26
N ASP A 467 -19.43 -9.54 13.83
CA ASP A 467 -18.67 -8.53 13.08
C ASP A 467 -17.65 -9.16 12.12
N ALA A 468 -17.04 -10.28 12.48
CA ALA A 468 -16.11 -11.01 11.61
C ALA A 468 -16.81 -11.73 10.44
N ALA A 469 -18.13 -11.97 10.53
CA ALA A 469 -18.96 -12.61 9.52
C ALA A 469 -18.31 -13.81 8.80
N GLY A 470 -17.63 -14.67 9.56
CA GLY A 470 -16.96 -15.89 9.07
C GLY A 470 -15.59 -15.69 8.42
N VAL A 471 -15.01 -14.48 8.47
CA VAL A 471 -13.68 -14.16 7.97
C VAL A 471 -12.64 -14.27 9.11
N PRO A 472 -11.73 -15.27 9.08
CA PRO A 472 -10.76 -15.52 10.15
C PRO A 472 -9.88 -14.32 10.48
N LEU A 473 -9.43 -13.58 9.46
CA LEU A 473 -8.59 -12.40 9.65
C LEU A 473 -9.27 -11.36 10.52
N PHE A 474 -10.54 -11.06 10.26
CA PHE A 474 -11.28 -10.06 11.03
C PHE A 474 -11.54 -10.52 12.46
N ALA A 475 -11.85 -11.80 12.66
CA ALA A 475 -12.01 -12.36 14.00
C ALA A 475 -10.75 -12.19 14.85
N VAL A 476 -9.58 -12.49 14.28
CA VAL A 476 -8.29 -12.35 14.96
C VAL A 476 -7.99 -10.89 15.29
N GLU A 477 -8.13 -9.98 14.31
CA GLU A 477 -7.82 -8.57 14.52
C GLU A 477 -8.80 -7.90 15.51
N LEU A 478 -10.09 -8.20 15.43
CA LEU A 478 -11.09 -7.71 16.39
C LEU A 478 -10.83 -8.25 17.80
N ALA A 479 -10.41 -9.50 17.94
CA ALA A 479 -10.08 -10.09 19.24
C ALA A 479 -8.83 -9.47 19.86
N ARG A 480 -7.77 -9.23 19.07
CA ARG A 480 -6.53 -8.59 19.54
C ARG A 480 -6.75 -7.17 20.05
N HIS A 481 -7.64 -6.43 19.40
CA HIS A 481 -7.89 -5.02 19.68
C HIS A 481 -9.24 -4.80 20.37
N CYS A 482 -9.74 -5.81 21.07
CA CYS A 482 -11.07 -5.79 21.70
C CYS A 482 -11.23 -4.71 22.80
N HIS A 483 -10.13 -4.17 23.30
CA HIS A 483 -10.10 -3.09 24.30
C HIS A 483 -10.05 -1.68 23.67
N GLU A 484 -9.84 -1.56 22.35
CA GLU A 484 -9.77 -0.28 21.66
C GLU A 484 -11.17 0.26 21.34
N VAL A 485 -11.33 1.58 21.42
CA VAL A 485 -12.56 2.26 21.01
C VAL A 485 -12.51 2.49 19.50
N GLY A 486 -13.45 1.90 18.77
CA GLY A 486 -13.59 2.06 17.31
C GLY A 486 -12.95 0.92 16.52
N VAL A 487 -12.54 1.21 15.27
CA VAL A 487 -11.88 0.23 14.40
C VAL A 487 -10.38 0.33 14.63
N ALA A 488 -9.76 -0.79 15.02
CA ALA A 488 -8.32 -0.88 15.25
C ALA A 488 -7.50 -0.45 14.03
N LEU A 489 -6.40 0.26 14.26
CA LEU A 489 -5.54 0.79 13.20
C LEU A 489 -5.01 -0.30 12.23
N PRO A 490 -4.56 -1.49 12.69
CA PRO A 490 -4.12 -2.54 11.77
C PRO A 490 -5.23 -3.08 10.86
N LEU A 491 -6.47 -3.14 11.38
CA LEU A 491 -7.64 -3.54 10.62
C LEU A 491 -8.01 -2.46 9.58
N LEU A 492 -7.92 -1.17 9.94
CA LEU A 492 -8.08 -0.06 9.01
C LEU A 492 -7.07 -0.13 7.87
N VAL A 493 -5.77 -0.29 8.18
CA VAL A 493 -4.70 -0.41 7.17
C VAL A 493 -5.01 -1.55 6.19
N THR A 494 -5.36 -2.72 6.72
CA THR A 494 -5.64 -3.91 5.91
C THR A 494 -6.85 -3.71 4.98
N VAL A 495 -7.95 -3.16 5.49
CA VAL A 495 -9.17 -2.95 4.70
C VAL A 495 -9.00 -1.82 3.69
N ILE A 496 -8.37 -0.70 4.08
CA ILE A 496 -8.18 0.45 3.20
C ILE A 496 -7.18 0.14 2.10
N ALA A 497 -6.08 -0.58 2.39
CA ALA A 497 -5.16 -1.05 1.36
C ALA A 497 -5.88 -1.87 0.28
N ARG A 498 -6.79 -2.76 0.71
CA ARG A 498 -7.64 -3.50 -0.23
C ARG A 498 -8.55 -2.58 -1.02
N LEU A 499 -9.23 -1.62 -0.39
CA LEU A 499 -10.13 -0.70 -1.08
C LEU A 499 -9.40 0.18 -2.10
N ASP A 500 -8.18 0.62 -1.80
CA ASP A 500 -7.35 1.43 -2.70
C ASP A 500 -6.92 0.64 -3.94
N SER A 501 -6.56 -0.64 -3.78
CA SER A 501 -6.19 -1.51 -4.90
C SER A 501 -7.33 -1.69 -5.92
N LEU A 502 -8.59 -1.56 -5.49
CA LEU A 502 -9.77 -1.80 -6.32
C LEU A 502 -10.23 -0.57 -7.10
N ARG A 503 -9.71 0.63 -6.76
CA ARG A 503 -10.07 1.92 -7.39
C ARG A 503 -11.58 2.14 -7.55
N LEU A 504 -12.33 1.78 -6.50
CA LEU A 504 -13.79 1.92 -6.46
C LEU A 504 -14.21 3.37 -6.27
N ASP A 505 -15.42 3.69 -6.73
CA ASP A 505 -16.04 4.99 -6.53
C ASP A 505 -16.37 5.20 -5.04
N ARG A 506 -15.64 6.11 -4.41
CA ARG A 506 -15.78 6.39 -2.98
C ARG A 506 -17.08 7.12 -2.66
N LYS A 507 -17.61 7.95 -3.55
CA LYS A 507 -18.90 8.62 -3.31
C LYS A 507 -20.04 7.61 -3.25
N LEU A 508 -20.05 6.65 -4.19
CA LEU A 508 -21.00 5.52 -4.18
C LEU A 508 -20.94 4.76 -2.85
N LEU A 509 -19.74 4.34 -2.42
CA LEU A 509 -19.59 3.57 -1.18
C LEU A 509 -20.06 4.36 0.05
N ARG A 510 -19.76 5.66 0.11
CA ARG A 510 -20.20 6.53 1.22
C ARG A 510 -21.71 6.70 1.27
N VAL A 511 -22.35 6.88 0.12
CA VAL A 511 -23.81 6.96 0.03
C VAL A 511 -24.44 5.65 0.50
N ALA A 512 -23.92 4.51 0.05
CA ALA A 512 -24.41 3.20 0.49
C ALA A 512 -24.20 2.97 2.00
N ALA A 513 -23.08 3.42 2.57
CA ALA A 513 -22.75 3.18 3.97
C ALA A 513 -23.65 3.93 4.96
N ARG A 514 -24.09 5.15 4.59
CA ARG A 514 -24.91 6.03 5.45
C ARG A 514 -26.40 5.67 5.47
N ARG A 515 -26.81 4.58 4.84
CA ARG A 515 -28.23 4.21 4.73
C ARG A 515 -28.56 3.06 5.66
N SER A 516 -29.65 3.23 6.41
CA SER A 516 -30.24 2.16 7.21
C SER A 516 -30.82 1.06 6.33
N LEU A 517 -31.38 1.43 5.16
CA LEU A 517 -31.89 0.50 4.16
C LEU A 517 -30.95 0.49 2.93
N PRO A 518 -30.50 -0.69 2.45
CA PRO A 518 -29.70 -0.80 1.24
C PRO A 518 -30.36 -0.12 0.02
N PRO A 519 -29.70 0.87 -0.61
CA PRO A 519 -30.29 1.61 -1.73
C PRO A 519 -30.15 0.84 -3.05
N THR A 520 -31.02 1.09 -4.02
CA THR A 520 -30.87 0.61 -5.40
C THR A 520 -29.89 1.48 -6.19
N SER A 521 -29.40 0.99 -7.34
CA SER A 521 -28.54 1.79 -8.23
C SER A 521 -29.21 3.11 -8.67
N ALA A 522 -30.53 3.13 -8.87
CA ALA A 522 -31.26 4.33 -9.26
C ALA A 522 -31.36 5.35 -8.10
N GLU A 523 -31.61 4.86 -6.89
CA GLU A 523 -31.63 5.70 -5.68
C GLU A 523 -30.26 6.33 -5.42
N VAL A 524 -29.17 5.59 -5.61
CA VAL A 524 -27.81 6.16 -5.48
C VAL A 524 -27.56 7.25 -6.52
N ALA A 525 -27.95 7.03 -7.78
CA ALA A 525 -27.83 8.04 -8.84
C ALA A 525 -28.59 9.32 -8.50
N ALA A 526 -29.82 9.20 -8.00
CA ALA A 526 -30.61 10.33 -7.53
C ALA A 526 -29.94 11.07 -6.36
N MET A 527 -29.38 10.36 -5.38
CA MET A 527 -28.68 10.96 -4.23
C MET A 527 -27.38 11.68 -4.62
N LEU A 528 -26.68 11.18 -5.64
CA LEU A 528 -25.47 11.81 -6.17
C LEU A 528 -25.78 12.97 -7.12
N GLY A 529 -27.02 13.07 -7.62
CA GLY A 529 -27.38 14.02 -8.67
C GLY A 529 -26.73 13.69 -10.01
N GLU A 530 -26.54 12.39 -10.31
CA GLU A 530 -25.79 11.91 -11.47
C GLU A 530 -26.65 11.01 -12.36
N PRO A 531 -26.32 10.90 -13.67
CA PRO A 531 -27.01 9.97 -14.57
C PRO A 531 -26.89 8.51 -14.11
N GLN A 532 -27.99 7.75 -14.22
CA GLN A 532 -28.04 6.36 -13.80
C GLN A 532 -26.95 5.50 -14.47
N ASP A 533 -26.68 5.73 -15.76
CA ASP A 533 -25.67 4.98 -16.51
C ASP A 533 -24.24 5.17 -15.95
N ALA A 534 -23.92 6.40 -15.51
CA ALA A 534 -22.62 6.71 -14.93
C ALA A 534 -22.40 6.00 -13.59
N VAL A 535 -23.46 5.89 -12.77
CA VAL A 535 -23.43 5.18 -11.49
C VAL A 535 -23.47 3.68 -11.69
N ALA A 536 -24.22 3.17 -12.67
CA ALA A 536 -24.34 1.74 -12.95
C ALA A 536 -22.97 1.09 -13.21
N ASP A 537 -22.08 1.76 -13.93
CA ASP A 537 -20.70 1.32 -14.14
C ASP A 537 -19.91 1.17 -12.82
N ALA A 538 -20.05 2.15 -11.92
CA ALA A 538 -19.40 2.14 -10.62
C ALA A 538 -19.98 1.02 -9.72
N VAL A 539 -21.30 0.83 -9.75
CA VAL A 539 -22.00 -0.25 -9.05
C VAL A 539 -21.52 -1.61 -9.55
N ARG A 540 -21.48 -1.83 -10.87
CA ARG A 540 -20.98 -3.08 -11.46
C ARG A 540 -19.56 -3.41 -11.01
N ARG A 541 -18.66 -2.40 -10.95
CA ARG A 541 -17.30 -2.59 -10.43
C ARG A 541 -17.30 -2.95 -8.93
N ALA A 542 -18.11 -2.27 -8.12
CA ALA A 542 -18.20 -2.52 -6.68
C ALA A 542 -18.77 -3.92 -6.37
N VAL A 543 -19.80 -4.35 -7.12
CA VAL A 543 -20.40 -5.70 -7.02
C VAL A 543 -19.42 -6.77 -7.49
N ALA A 544 -18.79 -6.59 -8.66
CA ALA A 544 -17.79 -7.53 -9.18
C ALA A 544 -16.59 -7.70 -8.24
N SER A 545 -16.21 -6.65 -7.50
CA SER A 545 -15.14 -6.71 -6.50
C SER A 545 -15.53 -7.42 -5.18
N GLY A 546 -16.83 -7.66 -4.98
CA GLY A 546 -17.41 -8.22 -3.76
C GLY A 546 -17.46 -7.24 -2.58
N VAL A 547 -17.18 -5.95 -2.80
CA VAL A 547 -17.33 -4.90 -1.77
C VAL A 547 -18.81 -4.61 -1.54
N LEU A 548 -19.58 -4.51 -2.62
CA LEU A 548 -21.04 -4.50 -2.58
C LEU A 548 -21.60 -5.84 -3.09
N ARG A 549 -22.85 -6.12 -2.73
CA ARG A 549 -23.69 -7.21 -3.22
C ARG A 549 -25.03 -6.62 -3.60
N GLU A 550 -25.57 -7.14 -4.67
CA GLU A 550 -26.91 -6.79 -5.14
C GLU A 550 -27.84 -7.97 -4.83
N ASP A 551 -28.96 -7.68 -4.18
CA ASP A 551 -30.00 -8.70 -3.92
C ASP A 551 -30.95 -8.87 -5.12
N GLY A 552 -31.93 -9.76 -4.98
CA GLY A 552 -32.91 -10.02 -6.04
C GLY A 552 -33.82 -8.83 -6.39
N GLU A 553 -33.86 -7.81 -5.54
CA GLU A 553 -34.62 -6.56 -5.75
C GLU A 553 -33.73 -5.43 -6.31
N GLY A 554 -32.44 -5.70 -6.56
CA GLY A 554 -31.49 -4.69 -7.05
C GLY A 554 -30.95 -3.77 -5.95
N ARG A 555 -31.08 -4.14 -4.67
CA ARG A 555 -30.58 -3.34 -3.55
C ARG A 555 -29.13 -3.66 -3.25
N LEU A 556 -28.37 -2.61 -2.98
CA LEU A 556 -26.92 -2.64 -2.82
C LEU A 556 -26.54 -2.65 -1.34
N ASP A 557 -26.10 -3.81 -0.85
CA ASP A 557 -25.55 -3.96 0.50
C ASP A 557 -24.04 -4.25 0.45
N PHE A 558 -23.31 -4.03 1.54
CA PHE A 558 -21.92 -4.42 1.66
C PHE A 558 -21.79 -5.93 1.77
N GLY A 559 -20.83 -6.50 1.04
CA GLY A 559 -20.49 -7.92 1.13
C GLY A 559 -19.98 -8.35 2.52
N HIS A 560 -19.69 -7.38 3.39
CA HIS A 560 -19.23 -7.61 4.75
C HIS A 560 -19.61 -6.44 5.70
N PRO A 561 -20.14 -6.69 6.92
CA PRO A 561 -20.57 -5.64 7.86
C PRO A 561 -19.48 -4.62 8.21
N LEU A 562 -18.24 -5.08 8.45
CA LEU A 562 -17.10 -4.18 8.74
C LEU A 562 -16.80 -3.19 7.62
N LEU A 563 -17.06 -3.52 6.34
CA LEU A 563 -16.81 -2.58 5.24
C LEU A 563 -17.70 -1.35 5.38
N ARG A 564 -18.97 -1.54 5.76
CA ARG A 564 -19.89 -0.43 6.02
C ARG A 564 -19.36 0.46 7.15
N LYS A 565 -19.02 -0.13 8.30
CA LYS A 565 -18.47 0.58 9.47
C LYS A 565 -17.20 1.37 9.10
N ILE A 566 -16.30 0.76 8.33
CA ILE A 566 -15.03 1.39 7.93
C ILE A 566 -15.28 2.53 6.94
N ILE A 567 -16.07 2.32 5.87
CA ILE A 567 -16.37 3.40 4.91
C ILE A 567 -17.02 4.60 5.60
N ASP A 568 -17.91 4.36 6.56
CA ASP A 568 -18.51 5.44 7.35
C ASP A 568 -17.45 6.16 8.20
N TYR A 569 -16.56 5.43 8.87
CA TYR A 569 -15.43 6.02 9.60
C TYR A 569 -14.49 6.86 8.72
N LEU A 570 -14.21 6.42 7.48
CA LEU A 570 -13.35 7.17 6.56
C LEU A 570 -13.97 8.51 6.12
N SER A 571 -15.31 8.59 6.17
CA SER A 571 -16.07 9.71 5.66
C SER A 571 -16.04 10.91 6.60
N LEU A 572 -15.67 12.07 6.07
CA LEU A 572 -15.86 13.37 6.72
C LEU A 572 -17.09 14.06 6.14
N GLU A 573 -17.87 14.74 6.98
CA GLU A 573 -19.04 15.52 6.54
C GLU A 573 -18.67 16.65 5.58
#